data_AF-A0A7X6HG20-F1
#
_entry.id   AF-A0A7X6HG20-F1
#
_cell.length_a   1.000
_cell.length_b   1.000
_cell.length_c   1.000
_cell.angle_alpha   90.00
_cell.angle_beta   90.00
_cell.angle_gamma   90.00
#
_symmetry.space_group_name_H-M   'P 1'
#
loop_
_entity.id
_entity.type
_entity.pdbx_description
1 polymer ?
#
loop_
_entity_poly.entity_id
_entity_poly.type
_entity_poly.pdbx_seq_one_letter_code
_entity_poly.pdbx_strand_id
1 'polypeptide(L)'
;MKFDWQGNTDTGGSAIVAQPERYDAVPFVNELLIDGRPRVVSGDRFAVAAALAFGQETSGSMDLPFPLAPATAQAIQQFLHPTWVNLTPIEYVPKALPIGINRLHLTVDGAAAQPIGNTFDKQRTIHFDLRRSDRYAGQLMSLDHHVVVSNAWMFGEPDSKRSLCAALAVAVLFAESLQVDAIEFPALMTRPDGLTDSINALLQSCRLALA
;
A
#
# COMPACT_ATOMS: atom_id res chain seq x y z
N MET A 1 -10.83 6.05 -13.68
CA MET A 1 -11.16 5.37 -12.42
C MET A 1 -11.17 6.36 -11.28
N LYS A 2 -12.27 6.36 -10.53
CA LYS A 2 -12.40 7.20 -9.33
C LYS A 2 -12.15 6.38 -8.08
N PHE A 3 -11.37 6.93 -7.15
CA PHE A 3 -11.04 6.32 -5.88
C PHE A 3 -11.69 7.08 -4.73
N ASP A 4 -12.10 6.32 -3.72
CA ASP A 4 -12.59 6.87 -2.46
C ASP A 4 -11.88 6.19 -1.28
N TRP A 5 -11.72 6.94 -0.18
CA TRP A 5 -11.19 6.44 1.07
C TRP A 5 -12.33 6.33 2.09
N GLN A 6 -12.69 5.11 2.43
CA GLN A 6 -13.64 4.86 3.50
C GLN A 6 -12.87 4.60 4.79
N GLY A 7 -12.64 5.65 5.58
CA GLY A 7 -11.90 5.54 6.85
C GLY A 7 -12.69 4.97 8.03
N ASN A 8 -13.96 4.63 7.83
CA ASN A 8 -14.82 4.00 8.83
C ASN A 8 -15.93 3.22 8.12
N THR A 9 -15.67 1.94 7.84
CA THR A 9 -16.70 1.03 7.34
C THR A 9 -17.66 0.65 8.47
N ASP A 10 -18.82 0.10 8.15
CA ASP A 10 -19.80 -0.38 9.15
C ASP A 10 -19.21 -1.46 10.08
N THR A 11 -18.14 -2.11 9.65
CA THR A 11 -17.38 -3.13 10.41
C THR A 11 -16.25 -2.53 11.26
N GLY A 12 -16.07 -1.20 11.28
CA GLY A 12 -15.00 -0.52 12.01
C GLY A 12 -13.62 -0.59 11.34
N GLY A 13 -13.58 -1.04 10.09
CA GLY A 13 -12.38 -1.10 9.25
C GLY A 13 -12.20 0.15 8.39
N SER A 14 -11.28 0.03 7.43
CA SER A 14 -11.08 1.02 6.38
C SER A 14 -10.98 0.36 5.00
N ALA A 15 -11.21 1.13 3.94
CA ALA A 15 -11.17 0.63 2.58
C ALA A 15 -10.68 1.66 1.55
N ILE A 16 -9.95 1.18 0.55
CA ILE A 16 -9.83 1.87 -0.75
C ILE A 16 -10.94 1.33 -1.65
N VAL A 17 -11.81 2.21 -2.12
CA VAL A 17 -12.89 1.84 -3.05
C VAL A 17 -12.56 2.37 -4.44
N ALA A 18 -12.52 1.48 -5.42
CA ALA A 18 -12.30 1.76 -6.82
C ALA A 18 -13.63 1.74 -7.58
N GLN A 19 -13.97 2.84 -8.24
CA GLN A 19 -15.15 2.99 -9.08
C GLN A 19 -14.71 3.09 -10.54
N PRO A 20 -14.87 2.01 -11.34
CA PRO A 20 -14.52 2.02 -12.75
C PRO A 20 -15.37 3.05 -13.50
N GLU A 21 -14.72 3.80 -14.39
CA GLU A 21 -15.35 4.70 -15.33
C GLU A 21 -15.39 4.08 -16.73
N ARG A 22 -15.93 4.81 -17.71
CA ARG A 22 -16.25 4.31 -19.05
C ARG A 22 -15.09 3.62 -19.78
N TYR A 23 -13.85 4.00 -19.49
CA TYR A 23 -12.65 3.49 -20.17
C TYR A 23 -11.79 2.58 -19.29
N ASP A 24 -12.19 2.34 -18.04
CA ASP A 24 -11.47 1.43 -17.15
C ASP A 24 -11.85 -0.02 -17.40
N ALA A 25 -10.97 -0.94 -17.01
CA ALA A 25 -11.36 -2.33 -16.84
C ALA A 25 -12.18 -2.49 -15.56
N VAL A 26 -13.09 -3.47 -15.54
CA VAL A 26 -13.85 -3.81 -14.33
C VAL A 26 -12.99 -4.75 -13.47
N PRO A 27 -12.56 -4.33 -12.26
CA PRO A 27 -11.77 -5.20 -11.40
C PRO A 27 -12.66 -6.31 -10.83
N PHE A 28 -12.06 -7.47 -10.58
CA PHE A 28 -12.76 -8.59 -9.93
C PHE A 28 -13.18 -8.23 -8.49
N VAL A 29 -12.34 -7.44 -7.82
CA VAL A 29 -12.61 -6.86 -6.50
C VAL A 29 -12.46 -5.36 -6.63
N ASN A 30 -13.50 -4.60 -6.33
CA ASN A 30 -13.52 -3.15 -6.40
C ASN A 30 -13.11 -2.47 -5.08
N GLU A 31 -12.89 -3.23 -4.01
CA GLU A 31 -12.61 -2.71 -2.67
C GLU A 31 -11.44 -3.44 -2.02
N LEU A 32 -10.43 -2.69 -1.56
CA LEU A 32 -9.38 -3.21 -0.70
C LEU A 32 -9.78 -2.94 0.74
N LEU A 33 -10.37 -3.95 1.37
CA LEU A 33 -10.86 -3.92 2.75
C LEU A 33 -9.74 -4.23 3.74
N ILE A 34 -9.73 -3.50 4.85
CA ILE A 34 -8.74 -3.60 5.91
C ILE A 34 -9.46 -3.53 7.26
N ASP A 35 -9.31 -4.54 8.10
CA ASP A 35 -9.85 -4.55 9.48
C ASP A 35 -8.96 -3.75 10.44
N GLY A 36 -8.59 -2.55 10.02
CA GLY A 36 -7.81 -1.62 10.79
C GLY A 36 -7.87 -0.24 10.16
N ARG A 37 -7.51 0.77 10.95
CA ARG A 37 -7.54 2.15 10.51
C ARG A 37 -6.17 2.80 10.74
N PRO A 38 -5.44 3.18 9.67
CA PRO A 38 -4.30 4.06 9.81
C PRO A 38 -4.72 5.36 10.49
N ARG A 39 -3.90 5.84 11.43
CA ARG A 39 -4.14 7.11 12.13
C ARG A 39 -4.05 8.31 11.18
N VAL A 40 -3.12 8.22 10.22
CA VAL A 40 -2.88 9.25 9.21
C VAL A 40 -2.79 8.57 7.86
N VAL A 41 -3.42 9.19 6.86
CA VAL A 41 -3.39 8.76 5.45
C VAL A 41 -2.91 9.95 4.62
N SER A 42 -1.61 9.98 4.29
CA SER A 42 -1.08 10.94 3.33
C SER A 42 -1.64 10.68 1.93
N GLY A 43 -1.97 11.75 1.20
CA GLY A 43 -2.44 11.64 -0.18
C GLY A 43 -1.44 10.95 -1.11
N ASP A 44 -0.14 11.11 -0.89
CA ASP A 44 0.88 10.43 -1.71
C ASP A 44 0.91 8.92 -1.44
N ARG A 45 0.86 8.52 -0.17
CA ARG A 45 0.86 7.11 0.23
C ARG A 45 -0.45 6.43 -0.17
N PHE A 46 -1.58 7.14 -0.07
CA PHE A 46 -2.86 6.68 -0.60
C PHE A 46 -2.81 6.46 -2.11
N ALA A 47 -2.30 7.43 -2.87
CA ALA A 47 -2.20 7.33 -4.33
C ALA A 47 -1.34 6.14 -4.76
N VAL A 48 -0.20 5.94 -4.10
CA VAL A 48 0.68 4.79 -4.34
C VAL A 48 -0.03 3.48 -3.98
N ALA A 49 -0.72 3.41 -2.84
CA ALA A 49 -1.49 2.23 -2.46
C ALA A 49 -2.61 1.90 -3.47
N ALA A 50 -3.35 2.92 -3.94
CA ALA A 50 -4.38 2.76 -4.97
C ALA A 50 -3.78 2.26 -6.29
N ALA A 51 -2.65 2.81 -6.72
CA ALA A 51 -1.94 2.38 -7.93
C ALA A 51 -1.40 0.94 -7.82
N LEU A 52 -0.89 0.55 -6.66
CA LEU A 52 -0.43 -0.82 -6.41
C LEU A 52 -1.60 -1.83 -6.44
N ALA A 53 -2.75 -1.49 -5.85
CA ALA A 53 -3.89 -2.41 -5.75
C ALA A 53 -4.73 -2.50 -7.03
N PHE A 54 -4.96 -1.37 -7.72
CA PHE A 54 -5.94 -1.25 -8.83
C PHE A 54 -5.36 -0.67 -10.13
N GLY A 55 -4.05 -0.41 -10.17
CA GLY A 55 -3.43 0.26 -11.31
C GLY A 55 -3.50 -0.55 -12.62
N GLN A 56 -3.63 -1.88 -12.55
CA GLN A 56 -3.76 -2.72 -13.74
C GLN A 56 -5.11 -2.54 -14.46
N GLU A 57 -6.13 -2.09 -13.74
CA GLU A 57 -7.49 -1.87 -14.25
C GLU A 57 -7.79 -0.42 -14.57
N THR A 58 -6.89 0.48 -14.18
CA THR A 58 -7.08 1.92 -14.34
C THR A 58 -6.55 2.37 -15.70
N SER A 59 -7.35 3.14 -16.46
CA SER A 59 -6.88 3.84 -17.65
C SER A 59 -7.52 5.24 -17.75
N GLY A 60 -6.83 6.18 -18.39
CA GLY A 60 -7.37 7.52 -18.54
C GLY A 60 -7.20 8.38 -17.29
N SER A 61 -8.29 8.79 -16.64
CA SER A 61 -8.19 9.59 -15.40
C SER A 61 -8.06 8.70 -14.17
N MET A 62 -7.26 9.10 -13.20
CA MET A 62 -7.18 8.50 -11.87
C MET A 62 -7.54 9.58 -10.86
N ASP A 63 -8.81 9.61 -10.45
CA ASP A 63 -9.35 10.64 -9.57
C ASP A 63 -9.25 10.16 -8.11
N LEU A 64 -8.42 10.84 -7.33
CA LEU A 64 -8.09 10.50 -5.95
C LEU A 64 -8.83 11.44 -4.98
N PRO A 65 -9.15 10.97 -3.76
CA PRO A 65 -9.84 11.77 -2.75
C PRO A 65 -8.93 12.82 -2.10
N PHE A 66 -7.60 12.66 -2.22
CA PHE A 66 -6.61 13.53 -1.58
C PHE A 66 -5.64 14.09 -2.61
N PRO A 67 -5.15 15.34 -2.40
CA PRO A 67 -4.11 15.90 -3.23
C PRO A 67 -2.79 15.15 -3.10
N LEU A 68 -2.11 14.92 -4.22
CA LEU A 68 -0.77 14.33 -4.29
C LEU A 68 0.26 15.29 -4.89
N ALA A 69 1.52 15.04 -4.58
CA ALA A 69 2.64 15.79 -5.13
C ALA A 69 2.86 15.45 -6.63
N PRO A 70 3.37 16.39 -7.44
CA PRO A 70 3.68 16.14 -8.85
C PRO A 70 4.67 14.98 -9.06
N ALA A 71 5.65 14.84 -8.16
CA ALA A 71 6.63 13.75 -8.22
C ALA A 71 5.97 12.38 -8.02
N THR A 72 5.01 12.26 -7.09
CA THR A 72 4.23 11.03 -6.89
C THR A 72 3.38 10.71 -8.11
N ALA A 73 2.72 11.71 -8.70
CA ALA A 73 1.94 11.54 -9.92
C ALA A 73 2.80 11.00 -11.07
N GLN A 74 3.98 11.58 -11.29
CA GLN A 74 4.91 11.14 -12.31
C GLN A 74 5.42 9.71 -12.07
N ALA A 75 5.72 9.35 -10.82
CA ALA A 75 6.17 8.00 -10.47
C ALA A 75 5.06 6.95 -10.72
N ILE A 76 3.80 7.27 -10.40
CA ILE A 76 2.67 6.39 -10.71
C ILE A 76 2.49 6.23 -12.23
N GLN A 77 2.60 7.31 -13.00
CA GLN A 77 2.53 7.25 -14.47
C GLN A 77 3.62 6.35 -15.07
N GLN A 78 4.85 6.44 -14.55
CA GLN A 78 5.95 5.58 -14.97
C GLN A 78 5.72 4.13 -14.58
N PHE A 79 5.23 3.88 -13.36
CA PHE A 79 4.91 2.54 -12.87
C PHE A 79 3.81 1.84 -13.68
N LEU A 80 2.82 2.59 -14.15
CA LEU A 80 1.68 2.06 -14.92
C LEU A 80 1.93 2.02 -16.44
N HIS A 81 3.08 2.47 -16.92
CA HIS A 81 3.45 2.39 -18.33
C HIS A 81 3.39 0.93 -18.84
N PRO A 82 2.82 0.65 -20.03
CA PRO A 82 2.42 1.59 -21.08
C PRO A 82 1.00 2.16 -20.97
N THR A 83 0.26 1.79 -19.92
CA THR A 83 -1.09 2.32 -19.73
C THR A 83 -1.03 3.80 -19.39
N TRP A 84 -1.68 4.62 -20.21
CA TRP A 84 -1.74 6.05 -19.96
C TRP A 84 -2.73 6.35 -18.83
N VAL A 85 -2.24 7.05 -17.80
CA VAL A 85 -3.04 7.53 -16.68
C VAL A 85 -2.74 9.01 -16.39
N ASN A 86 -3.75 9.75 -15.99
CA ASN A 86 -3.67 11.15 -15.58
C ASN A 86 -4.23 11.27 -14.17
N LEU A 87 -3.39 11.63 -13.21
CA LEU A 87 -3.77 11.68 -11.80
C LEU A 87 -4.33 13.04 -11.42
N THR A 88 -5.44 13.05 -10.68
CA THR A 88 -6.03 14.26 -10.10
C THR A 88 -6.50 14.00 -8.67
N PRO A 89 -6.49 14.98 -7.75
CA PRO A 89 -5.98 16.35 -7.88
C PRO A 89 -4.47 16.45 -7.53
N ILE A 90 -3.70 17.21 -8.32
CA ILE A 90 -2.28 17.49 -8.04
C ILE A 90 -2.15 18.79 -7.25
N GLU A 91 -1.39 18.77 -6.16
CA GLU A 91 -1.06 19.94 -5.35
C GLU A 91 0.39 20.40 -5.61
N TYR A 92 0.53 21.61 -6.14
CA TYR A 92 1.83 22.21 -6.48
C TYR A 92 2.47 22.98 -5.32
N VAL A 93 1.79 23.06 -4.18
CA VAL A 93 2.31 23.73 -2.99
C VAL A 93 3.35 22.81 -2.31
N PRO A 94 4.52 23.32 -1.90
CA PRO A 94 5.47 22.54 -1.14
C PRO A 94 4.85 22.01 0.16
N LYS A 95 4.93 20.69 0.37
CA LYS A 95 4.45 20.03 1.59
C LYS A 95 5.54 19.17 2.22
N ALA A 96 5.48 19.02 3.54
CA ALA A 96 6.39 18.13 4.25
C ALA A 96 6.09 16.67 3.87
N LEU A 97 7.12 15.92 3.50
CA LEU A 97 6.99 14.48 3.32
C LEU A 97 6.98 13.79 4.70
N PRO A 98 6.19 12.72 4.88
CA PRO A 98 6.19 11.96 6.12
C PRO A 98 7.61 11.54 6.50
N ILE A 99 7.98 11.73 7.77
CA ILE A 99 9.28 11.33 8.31
C ILE A 99 9.08 10.07 9.15
N GLY A 100 9.69 8.98 8.73
CA GLY A 100 9.83 7.76 9.50
C GLY A 100 11.27 7.53 9.95
N ILE A 101 11.42 6.70 10.97
CA ILE A 101 12.72 6.16 11.38
C ILE A 101 12.69 4.65 11.49
N ASN A 102 11.54 4.01 11.39
CA ASN A 102 11.40 2.56 11.57
C ASN A 102 11.48 1.83 10.23
N ARG A 103 11.77 0.53 10.31
CA ARG A 103 11.57 -0.43 9.22
C ARG A 103 10.31 -1.24 9.49
N LEU A 104 9.63 -1.64 8.43
CA LEU A 104 8.49 -2.53 8.48
C LEU A 104 8.84 -3.82 7.78
N HIS A 105 8.77 -4.94 8.49
CA HIS A 105 8.94 -6.27 7.92
C HIS A 105 7.56 -6.84 7.58
N LEU A 106 7.22 -6.86 6.29
CA LEU A 106 5.90 -7.29 5.80
C LEU A 106 5.88 -8.80 5.59
N THR A 107 5.00 -9.49 6.32
CA THR A 107 4.66 -10.89 6.08
C THR A 107 3.20 -11.02 5.65
N VAL A 108 2.91 -12.06 4.86
CA VAL A 108 1.55 -12.39 4.43
C VAL A 108 1.24 -13.80 4.90
N ASP A 109 0.06 -13.98 5.50
CA ASP A 109 -0.48 -15.27 5.95
C ASP A 109 0.42 -16.07 6.91
N GLY A 110 1.17 -15.37 7.75
CA GLY A 110 2.00 -16.02 8.77
C GLY A 110 3.19 -16.77 8.22
N ALA A 111 3.71 -16.37 7.06
CA ALA A 111 5.10 -16.64 6.73
C ALA A 111 5.95 -16.29 7.96
N ALA A 112 6.70 -17.26 8.48
CA ALA A 112 7.40 -17.13 9.75
C ALA A 112 8.42 -16.00 9.66
N ALA A 113 8.08 -14.84 10.25
CA ALA A 113 9.07 -13.81 10.49
C ALA A 113 10.07 -14.36 11.52
N GLN A 114 11.37 -14.27 11.23
CA GLN A 114 12.34 -14.50 12.29
C GLN A 114 12.14 -13.41 13.36
N PRO A 115 12.20 -13.74 14.65
CA PRO A 115 12.10 -12.74 15.70
C PRO A 115 13.26 -11.76 15.56
N ILE A 116 12.97 -10.56 15.03
CA ILE A 116 13.94 -9.46 14.96
C ILE A 116 13.93 -8.76 16.32
N GLY A 117 14.97 -8.97 17.11
CA GLY A 117 15.14 -8.31 18.40
C GLY A 117 15.35 -6.82 18.23
N ASN A 118 14.39 -6.02 18.69
CA ASN A 118 14.55 -4.56 18.77
C ASN A 118 15.49 -4.20 19.93
N THR A 119 16.48 -3.35 19.65
CA THR A 119 17.42 -2.81 20.64
C THR A 119 17.39 -1.28 20.56
N PHE A 120 17.73 -0.59 21.66
CA PHE A 120 17.71 0.88 21.70
C PHE A 120 18.70 1.52 20.73
N ASP A 121 19.78 0.82 20.39
CA ASP A 121 20.87 1.33 19.56
C ASP A 121 20.66 1.11 18.05
N LYS A 122 19.58 0.43 17.66
CA LYS A 122 19.32 0.10 16.26
C LYS A 122 18.00 0.67 15.79
N GLN A 123 17.91 0.84 14.47
CA GLN A 123 16.65 1.15 13.80
C GLN A 123 15.61 0.09 14.17
N ARG A 124 14.49 0.52 14.72
CA ARG A 124 13.42 -0.40 15.14
C ARG A 124 12.78 -1.04 13.92
N THR A 125 12.57 -2.35 13.99
CA THR A 125 11.82 -3.10 12.99
C THR A 125 10.46 -3.48 13.58
N ILE A 126 9.40 -3.14 12.85
CA ILE A 126 8.02 -3.47 13.19
C ILE A 126 7.61 -4.63 12.27
N HIS A 127 7.23 -5.75 12.86
CA HIS A 127 6.63 -6.86 12.13
C HIS A 127 5.21 -6.47 11.75
N PHE A 128 4.88 -6.50 10.46
CA PHE A 128 3.55 -6.23 9.96
C PHE A 128 3.03 -7.48 9.26
N ASP A 129 2.10 -8.16 9.92
CA ASP A 129 1.57 -9.44 9.47
C ASP A 129 0.17 -9.24 8.87
N LEU A 130 0.10 -9.38 7.56
CA LEU A 130 -1.14 -9.26 6.81
C LEU A 130 -1.83 -10.63 6.73
N ARG A 131 -3.00 -10.74 7.35
CA ARG A 131 -3.78 -11.98 7.42
C ARG A 131 -5.01 -11.92 6.52
N ARG A 132 -5.41 -13.07 5.98
CA ARG A 132 -6.63 -13.15 5.18
C ARG A 132 -7.92 -12.95 5.99
N SER A 133 -8.82 -12.18 5.39
CA SER A 133 -10.17 -11.91 5.91
C SER A 133 -11.15 -13.10 5.91
N ASP A 134 -10.86 -14.19 5.20
CA ASP A 134 -11.69 -15.40 5.24
C ASP A 134 -11.41 -16.29 6.47
N ARG A 135 -10.32 -16.03 7.20
CA ARG A 135 -9.86 -16.86 8.32
C ARG A 135 -9.74 -16.09 9.64
N TYR A 136 -9.52 -14.79 9.56
CA TYR A 136 -9.29 -13.92 10.69
C TYR A 136 -10.17 -12.69 10.57
N ALA A 137 -10.36 -11.97 11.68
CA ALA A 137 -11.05 -10.69 11.71
C ALA A 137 -10.38 -9.76 12.74
N GLY A 138 -10.37 -8.46 12.44
CA GLY A 138 -9.82 -7.42 13.30
C GLY A 138 -8.33 -7.11 13.06
N GLN A 139 -7.76 -6.41 14.04
CA GLN A 139 -6.33 -6.08 14.08
C GLN A 139 -5.79 -6.25 15.50
N LEU A 140 -4.50 -6.54 15.60
CA LEU A 140 -3.77 -6.60 16.87
C LEU A 140 -2.52 -5.74 16.76
N MET A 141 -2.30 -4.85 17.71
CA MET A 141 -1.12 -4.00 17.76
C MET A 141 -0.38 -4.20 19.09
N SER A 142 0.89 -4.57 18.98
CA SER A 142 1.89 -4.58 20.02
C SER A 142 2.90 -3.45 19.76
N LEU A 143 3.94 -3.39 20.58
CA LEU A 143 5.06 -2.48 20.39
C LEU A 143 5.78 -2.74 19.06
N ASP A 144 6.10 -3.99 18.77
CA ASP A 144 6.95 -4.40 17.63
C ASP A 144 6.22 -5.28 16.61
N HIS A 145 4.92 -5.49 16.79
CA HIS A 145 4.13 -6.35 15.92
C HIS A 145 2.76 -5.72 15.66
N HIS A 146 2.36 -5.63 14.41
CA HIS A 146 1.04 -5.21 13.98
C HIS A 146 0.46 -6.27 13.06
N VAL A 147 -0.60 -6.93 13.49
CA VAL A 147 -1.37 -7.87 12.68
C VAL A 147 -2.59 -7.12 12.14
N VAL A 148 -2.78 -7.16 10.83
CA VAL A 148 -3.92 -6.55 10.15
C VAL A 148 -4.57 -7.57 9.25
N VAL A 149 -5.90 -7.64 9.30
CA VAL A 149 -6.67 -8.51 8.40
C VAL A 149 -7.10 -7.74 7.17
N SER A 150 -7.01 -8.35 5.98
CA SER A 150 -7.41 -7.73 4.72
C SER A 150 -7.88 -8.75 3.68
N ASN A 151 -8.66 -8.28 2.70
CA ASN A 151 -9.03 -9.04 1.51
C ASN A 151 -8.00 -8.96 0.36
N ALA A 152 -6.78 -8.46 0.61
CA ALA A 152 -5.71 -8.37 -0.40
C ALA A 152 -5.44 -9.70 -1.15
N TRP A 153 -5.70 -10.83 -0.50
CA TRP A 153 -5.61 -12.18 -1.09
C TRP A 153 -6.60 -12.43 -2.23
N MET A 154 -7.71 -11.66 -2.32
CA MET A 154 -8.71 -11.81 -3.38
C MET A 154 -8.30 -11.14 -4.70
N PHE A 155 -7.23 -10.33 -4.69
CA PHE A 155 -6.77 -9.61 -5.86
C PHE A 155 -6.06 -10.52 -6.88
N GLY A 156 -5.62 -11.72 -6.49
CA GLY A 156 -5.01 -12.66 -7.41
C GLY A 156 -4.64 -13.96 -6.73
N GLU A 157 -4.01 -14.87 -7.48
CA GLU A 157 -3.48 -16.11 -6.91
C GLU A 157 -2.43 -15.81 -5.82
N PRO A 158 -2.25 -16.73 -4.84
CA PRO A 158 -1.18 -16.61 -3.85
C PRO A 158 0.17 -16.37 -4.52
N ASP A 159 0.96 -15.46 -3.96
CA ASP A 159 2.28 -15.04 -4.48
C ASP A 159 2.26 -14.47 -5.92
N SER A 160 1.08 -14.18 -6.49
CA SER A 160 1.00 -13.45 -7.75
C SER A 160 1.44 -11.99 -7.56
N LYS A 161 1.97 -11.37 -8.61
CA LYS A 161 2.32 -9.93 -8.61
C LYS A 161 1.18 -9.09 -8.05
N ARG A 162 -0.05 -9.39 -8.46
CA ARG A 162 -1.23 -8.61 -8.07
C ARG A 162 -1.60 -8.78 -6.59
N SER A 163 -1.56 -10.00 -6.06
CA SER A 163 -1.77 -10.24 -4.63
C SER A 163 -0.69 -9.58 -3.77
N LEU A 164 0.58 -9.66 -4.19
CA LEU A 164 1.69 -9.02 -3.48
C LEU A 164 1.60 -7.48 -3.53
N CYS A 165 1.24 -6.89 -4.67
CA CYS A 165 1.04 -5.44 -4.77
C CYS A 165 -0.12 -4.97 -3.88
N ALA A 166 -1.23 -5.72 -3.82
CA ALA A 166 -2.33 -5.42 -2.91
C ALA A 166 -1.90 -5.53 -1.43
N ALA A 167 -1.10 -6.54 -1.07
CA ALA A 167 -0.55 -6.65 0.28
C ALA A 167 0.37 -5.47 0.64
N LEU A 168 1.25 -5.08 -0.30
CA LEU A 168 2.11 -3.92 -0.13
C LEU A 168 1.31 -2.61 -0.03
N ALA A 169 0.22 -2.48 -0.78
CA ALA A 169 -0.68 -1.33 -0.69
C ALA A 169 -1.21 -1.14 0.73
N VAL A 170 -1.60 -2.22 1.41
CA VAL A 170 -2.00 -2.17 2.83
C VAL A 170 -0.85 -1.67 3.71
N ALA A 171 0.36 -2.21 3.55
CA ALA A 171 1.52 -1.77 4.34
C ALA A 171 1.86 -0.28 4.12
N VAL A 172 1.76 0.20 2.88
CA VAL A 172 2.00 1.62 2.52
C VAL A 172 1.03 2.55 3.25
N LEU A 173 -0.25 2.18 3.38
CA LEU A 173 -1.25 2.96 4.12
C LEU A 173 -0.90 3.07 5.61
N PHE A 174 -0.38 2.00 6.22
CA PHE A 174 0.00 1.99 7.64
C PHE A 174 1.38 2.61 7.91
N ALA A 175 2.24 2.72 6.89
CA ALA A 175 3.63 3.12 7.06
C ALA A 175 3.78 4.46 7.78
N GLU A 176 2.88 5.42 7.54
CA GLU A 176 2.98 6.74 8.20
C GLU A 176 2.58 6.67 9.67
N SER A 177 1.51 5.92 9.94
CA SER A 177 1.02 5.69 11.30
C SER A 177 2.05 4.96 12.17
N LEU A 178 2.92 4.16 11.55
CA LEU A 178 3.99 3.41 12.19
C LEU A 178 5.36 4.12 12.12
N GLN A 179 5.43 5.33 11.56
CA GLN A 179 6.66 6.10 11.36
C GLN A 179 7.74 5.29 10.64
N VAL A 180 7.34 4.61 9.57
CA VAL A 180 8.18 3.75 8.74
C VAL A 180 8.64 4.51 7.50
N ASP A 181 9.94 4.37 7.19
CA ASP A 181 10.58 4.88 5.97
C ASP A 181 11.08 3.77 5.03
N ALA A 182 11.08 2.51 5.49
CA ALA A 182 11.47 1.37 4.66
C ALA A 182 10.59 0.15 4.93
N ILE A 183 10.12 -0.49 3.87
CA ILE A 183 9.36 -1.74 3.91
C ILE A 183 10.27 -2.85 3.38
N GLU A 184 10.52 -3.85 4.19
CA GLU A 184 11.14 -5.12 3.79
C GLU A 184 10.00 -6.08 3.43
N PHE A 185 10.00 -6.59 2.20
CA PHE A 185 8.97 -7.53 1.74
C PHE A 185 9.61 -8.74 1.04
N PRO A 186 10.02 -9.77 1.80
CA PRO A 186 10.79 -10.90 1.26
C PRO A 186 10.11 -11.62 0.08
N ALA A 187 8.79 -11.75 0.12
CA ALA A 187 8.02 -12.40 -0.95
C ALA A 187 8.10 -11.63 -2.29
N LEU A 188 8.28 -10.31 -2.24
CA LEU A 188 8.45 -9.49 -3.43
C LEU A 188 9.91 -9.48 -3.91
N MET A 189 10.87 -9.42 -2.98
CA MET A 189 12.30 -9.30 -3.29
C MET A 189 12.89 -10.54 -3.97
N THR A 190 12.30 -11.72 -3.76
CA THR A 190 12.77 -12.97 -4.38
C THR A 190 12.38 -13.10 -5.85
N ARG A 191 11.59 -12.16 -6.41
CA ARG A 191 11.14 -12.22 -7.80
C ARG A 191 12.19 -11.66 -8.79
N PRO A 192 12.45 -12.36 -9.91
CA PRO A 192 13.45 -11.94 -10.90
C PRO A 192 12.91 -10.98 -11.99
N ASP A 193 11.68 -10.48 -11.87
CA ASP A 193 10.92 -9.83 -12.95
C ASP A 193 11.12 -8.30 -13.05
N GLY A 194 12.12 -7.72 -12.40
CA GLY A 194 12.37 -6.26 -12.39
C GLY A 194 11.27 -5.43 -11.70
N LEU A 195 10.27 -6.11 -11.13
CA LEU A 195 9.16 -5.51 -10.42
C LEU A 195 9.64 -4.76 -9.17
N THR A 196 10.62 -5.32 -8.47
CA THR A 196 11.23 -4.75 -7.26
C THR A 196 11.76 -3.34 -7.50
N ASP A 197 12.48 -3.12 -8.61
CA ASP A 197 13.04 -1.81 -8.94
C ASP A 197 11.96 -0.79 -9.27
N SER A 198 10.94 -1.23 -10.02
CA SER A 198 9.80 -0.39 -10.40
C SER A 198 8.97 0.03 -9.19
N ILE A 199 8.73 -0.91 -8.26
CA ILE A 199 8.03 -0.64 -7.00
C ILE A 199 8.89 0.23 -6.08
N ASN A 200 10.20 -0.01 -5.98
CA ASN A 200 11.08 0.80 -5.16
C ASN A 200 11.11 2.25 -5.67
N ALA A 201 11.18 2.48 -6.99
CA ALA A 201 11.08 3.81 -7.59
C ALA A 201 9.74 4.49 -7.27
N LEU A 202 8.64 3.72 -7.31
CA LEU A 202 7.31 4.21 -6.92
C LEU A 202 7.25 4.58 -5.42
N LEU A 203 7.76 3.74 -4.53
CA LEU A 203 7.77 4.00 -3.09
C LEU A 203 8.63 5.22 -2.73
N GLN A 204 9.75 5.42 -3.42
CA GLN A 204 10.66 6.54 -3.18
C GLN A 204 9.97 7.89 -3.38
N SER A 205 8.97 7.99 -4.28
CA SER A 205 8.24 9.23 -4.51
C SER A 205 7.43 9.68 -3.29
N CYS A 206 7.05 8.75 -2.41
CA CYS A 206 6.33 9.03 -1.16
C CYS A 206 7.21 8.83 0.10
N ARG A 207 8.54 8.89 -0.08
CA ARG A 207 9.56 8.71 0.96
C ARG A 207 9.43 7.36 1.67
N LEU A 208 9.26 6.31 0.89
CA LEU A 208 9.37 4.93 1.34
C LEU A 208 10.44 4.23 0.50
N ALA A 209 11.21 3.33 1.10
CA ALA A 209 12.11 2.46 0.38
C ALA A 209 11.62 1.01 0.45
N LEU A 210 11.87 0.25 -0.62
CA LEU A 210 11.84 -1.20 -0.56
C LEU A 210 13.25 -1.67 -0.14
N ALA A 211 13.38 -2.30 1.01
CA ALA A 211 14.66 -2.67 1.63
C ALA A 211 14.88 -4.17 1.69
#